data_AF-A0A934UTQ9-F1
#
_entry.id   AF-A0A934UTQ9-F1
#
_cell.length_a   1.000
_cell.length_b   1.000
_cell.length_c   1.000
_cell.angle_alpha   90.00
_cell.angle_beta   90.00
_cell.angle_gamma   90.00
#
_symmetry.space_group_name_H-M   'P 1'
#
loop_
_entity.id
_entity.type
_entity.pdbx_description
1 polymer ?
#
loop_
_entity_poly.entity_id
_entity_poly.type
_entity_poly.pdbx_seq_one_letter_code
_entity_poly.pdbx_strand_id
1 'polypeptide(L)' 'MIAYARVALNAVASMENQHRRDISQCEQVTLSGEADTWDAAKAKCEIPDGAVILAWSSWPV' A
#
# COMPACT_ATOMS: atom_id res chain seq x y z
N MET A 1 9.99 -15.23 -3.76
CA MET A 1 8.54 -14.99 -3.54
C MET A 1 8.30 -13.49 -3.65
N ILE A 2 7.19 -13.04 -4.25
CA ILE A 2 6.91 -11.62 -4.44
C ILE A 2 5.64 -11.25 -3.66
N ALA A 3 5.72 -10.18 -2.88
CA ALA A 3 4.58 -9.54 -2.25
C ALA A 3 4.26 -8.23 -2.99
N TYR A 4 2.99 -8.00 -3.28
CA TYR A 4 2.48 -6.77 -3.87
C TYR A 4 1.62 -6.03 -2.85
N ALA A 5 1.97 -4.78 -2.55
CA ALA A 5 1.20 -3.87 -1.72
C ALA A 5 0.47 -2.86 -2.60
N ARG A 6 -0.86 -2.83 -2.55
CA ARG A 6 -1.62 -1.72 -3.12
C ARG A 6 -1.75 -0.64 -2.06
N VAL A 7 -1.21 0.53 -2.34
CA VAL A 7 -1.18 1.65 -1.40
C VAL A 7 -1.84 2.88 -2.01
N ALA A 8 -2.53 3.66 -1.18
CA ALA A 8 -3.02 4.99 -1.53
C ALA A 8 -2.03 6.04 -1.01
N LEU A 9 -1.45 6.82 -1.90
CA LEU A 9 -0.55 7.93 -1.59
C LEU A 9 -1.35 9.13 -1.07
N ASN A 10 -0.74 9.91 -0.17
CA ASN A 10 -1.31 11.14 0.41
C ASN A 10 -2.66 10.95 1.13
N ALA A 11 -3.04 9.71 1.45
CA ALA A 11 -4.30 9.40 2.11
C ALA A 11 -4.36 9.92 3.55
N VAL A 12 -3.22 10.03 4.23
CA VAL A 12 -3.14 10.56 5.61
C VAL A 12 -3.53 12.05 5.69
N ALA A 13 -3.16 12.85 4.69
CA ALA A 13 -3.53 14.26 4.63
C ALA A 13 -5.05 14.47 4.42
N SER A 14 -5.74 13.50 3.81
CA SER A 14 -7.19 13.53 3.60
C SER A 14 -8.01 13.03 4.81
N MET A 15 -7.38 12.55 5.89
CA MET A 15 -8.08 11.97 7.05
C MET A 15 -8.71 13.00 8.01
N GLU A 16 -8.80 14.27 7.62
CA GLU A 16 -9.52 15.30 8.40
C GLU A 16 -11.03 14.96 8.54
N ASN A 17 -11.59 14.13 7.64
CA ASN A 17 -12.96 13.61 7.73
C ASN A 17 -13.00 12.12 8.10
N GLN A 18 -12.99 11.82 9.40
CA GLN A 18 -12.98 10.45 9.95
C GLN A 18 -14.12 9.53 9.48
N HIS A 19 -15.23 10.09 8.98
CA HIS A 19 -16.42 9.34 8.56
C HIS A 19 -16.50 9.01 7.06
N ARG A 20 -15.63 9.58 6.22
CA ARG A 20 -15.52 9.25 4.81
C ARG A 20 -14.05 9.03 4.47
N ARG A 21 -13.62 7.77 4.53
CA ARG A 21 -12.36 7.30 3.95
C ARG A 21 -12.49 7.31 2.42
N ASP A 22 -12.69 8.49 1.83
CA ASP A 22 -12.74 8.61 0.37
C ASP A 22 -11.31 8.56 -0.17
N ILE A 23 -10.85 7.35 -0.44
CA ILE A 23 -9.57 7.09 -1.11
C ILE A 23 -9.69 7.23 -2.64
N SER A 24 -10.87 7.60 -3.14
CA SER A 24 -11.16 7.78 -4.56
C SER A 24 -10.34 8.92 -5.19
N GLN A 25 -10.01 9.93 -4.38
CA GLN A 25 -9.15 11.05 -4.79
C GLN A 25 -7.66 10.81 -4.54
N CYS A 26 -7.30 9.71 -3.87
CA CYS A 26 -5.91 9.38 -3.59
C CYS A 26 -5.30 8.61 -4.76
N GLU A 27 -4.08 8.96 -5.15
CA GLU A 27 -3.33 8.20 -6.14
C GLU A 27 -3.02 6.80 -5.58
N GLN A 28 -3.36 5.76 -6.34
CA GLN A 28 -3.12 4.38 -5.93
C GLN A 28 -1.97 3.79 -6.73
N VAL A 29 -0.99 3.24 -6.03
CA VAL A 29 0.18 2.59 -6.63
C VAL A 29 0.35 1.17 -6.11
N THR A 30 0.91 0.31 -6.94
CA THR A 30 1.27 -1.06 -6.55
C THR A 30 2.78 -1.10 -6.33
N LEU A 31 3.18 -1.43 -5.11
CA LEU A 31 4.56 -1.64 -4.71
C LEU A 31 4.84 -3.14 -4.65
N SER A 32 6.06 -3.55 -5.00
CA SER A 32 6.44 -4.96 -4.96
C SER A 32 7.76 -5.16 -4.21
N GLY A 33 7.84 -6.22 -3.42
CA GLY A 33 9.06 -6.64 -2.74
C GLY A 33 9.32 -8.11 -2.98
N GLU A 34 10.57 -8.47 -3.29
CA GLU A 34 11.00 -9.84 -3.54
C GLU A 34 11.93 -10.37 -2.44
N ALA A 35 11.54 -11.48 -1.82
CA ALA A 35 12.36 -12.20 -0.85
C ALA A 35 12.04 -13.70 -0.81
N ASP A 36 12.81 -14.45 -0.03
CA ASP A 36 12.63 -15.88 0.18
C ASP A 36 11.36 -16.22 0.96
N THR A 37 10.88 -15.30 1.80
CA THR A 37 9.66 -15.47 2.62
C THR A 37 8.66 -14.34 2.40
N TRP A 38 7.38 -14.62 2.62
CA TRP A 38 6.31 -13.62 2.52
C TRP A 38 6.54 -12.42 3.43
N ASP A 39 7.02 -12.65 4.66
CA ASP A 39 7.23 -11.58 5.63
C ASP A 39 8.39 -10.67 5.22
N ALA A 40 9.49 -11.25 4.74
CA ALA A 40 10.62 -10.50 4.20
C ALA A 40 10.26 -9.75 2.90
N ALA A 41 9.36 -10.32 2.08
CA ALA A 41 8.88 -9.69 0.85
C ALA A 41 8.02 -8.44 1.16
N LYS A 42 7.15 -8.51 2.18
CA LYS A 42 6.40 -7.34 2.68
C LYS A 42 7.35 -6.28 3.24
N ALA A 43 8.36 -6.68 4.01
CA ALA A 43 9.33 -5.75 4.61
C ALA A 43 10.18 -5.02 3.55
N LYS A 44 10.38 -5.63 2.38
CA LYS A 44 11.04 -5.00 1.23
C LYS A 44 10.14 -4.08 0.40
N CYS A 45 8.83 -4.04 0.66
CA CYS A 45 7.96 -3.08 0.01
C CYS A 45 8.17 -1.70 0.65
N GLU A 46 8.84 -0.80 -0.07
CA GLU A 46 9.11 0.57 0.39
C GLU A 46 7.82 1.41 0.36
N ILE A 47 7.03 1.32 1.44
CA ILE A 47 5.79 2.09 1.58
C ILE A 47 6.16 3.53 1.94
N PRO A 48 5.83 4.52 1.09
CA PRO A 48 6.15 5.92 1.37
C PRO A 48 5.38 6.45 2.59
N ASP A 49 5.99 7.38 3.30
CA ASP A 49 5.38 8.02 4.48
C ASP A 49 4.08 8.74 4.10
N GLY A 50 3.05 8.64 4.94
CA GLY A 50 1.73 9.18 4.63
C GLY A 50 0.88 8.36 3.64
N ALA A 51 1.38 7.21 3.19
CA ALA A 51 0.60 6.25 2.41
C ALA A 51 -0.19 5.28 3.30
N VAL A 52 -1.35 4.84 2.79
CA VAL A 52 -2.20 3.86 3.46
C VAL A 52 -2.23 2.58 2.64
N ILE A 53 -1.95 1.46 3.30
CA ILE A 53 -2.04 0.14 2.68
C ILE A 53 -3.52 -0.22 2.52
N LEU A 54 -3.92 -0.49 1.27
CA LEU A 54 -5.27 -0.93 0.94
C LEU A 54 -5.40 -2.45 0.95
N ALA A 55 -4.44 -3.15 0.33
CA ALA A 55 -4.45 -4.60 0.20
C ALA A 55 -3.05 -5.16 -0.03
N TRP A 56 -2.84 -6.41 0.40
CA TRP A 56 -1.67 -7.22 0.06
C TRP A 56 -2.08 -8.37 -0.87
N SER A 57 -1.24 -8.68 -1.85
CA SER A 57 -1.48 -9.78 -2.80
C SER A 57 -0.17 -10.44 -3.21
N SER A 58 -0.21 -11.74 -3.52
CA SER A 58 0.93 -12.52 -4.01
C SER A 58 0.98 -12.63 -5.54
N TRP A 59 0.00 -12.03 -6.22
CA TRP A 59 -0.15 -12.01 -7.66
C TRP A 59 -0.10 -10.57 -8.16
N PRO A 60 0.52 -10.30 -9.33
CA PRO A 60 0.47 -8.98 -9.93
C PRO A 60 -0.98 -8.65 -10.27
N VAL A 61 -1.50 -7.56 -9.70
CA VAL A 61 -2.86 -7.01 -9.93
C VAL A 61 -2.80 -5.73 -10.75
#